data_AF-A0A7J0GPA3-F1
#
_entry.id   AF-A0A7J0GPA3-F1
#
_cell.length_a   1.000
_cell.length_b   1.000
_cell.length_c   1.000
_cell.angle_alpha   90.00
_cell.angle_beta   90.00
_cell.angle_gamma   90.00
#
_symmetry.space_group_name_H-M   'P 1'
#
loop_
_entity.id
_entity.type
_entity.pdbx_description
1 polymer ?
#
loop_
_entity_poly.entity_id
_entity_poly.type
_entity_poly.pdbx_seq_one_letter_code
_entity_poly.pdbx_strand_id
1 'polypeptide(L)'
;MSQSSESGPNFHLPDEILSVIPIDPYDQLDLARKITSMAIASRVSKLESEVGRLRQKVNDKDRKIFELEENVSHLQKANREANTRLKIIIEDNMKLANERDSLAVITKKLGRDLAKVRFFEILIVMIKTHFSFYLWL
;
A
#
# COMPACT_ATOMS: atom_id res chain seq x y z
N MET A 1 -60.92 -27.88 45.91
CA MET A 1 -61.09 -28.22 44.47
C MET A 1 -60.78 -26.97 43.66
N SER A 2 -59.64 -26.95 42.98
CA SER A 2 -59.49 -27.20 41.51
C SER A 2 -59.83 -25.92 40.73
N GLN A 3 -59.03 -25.39 39.81
CA GLN A 3 -57.81 -25.83 39.15
C GLN A 3 -57.13 -24.59 38.56
N SER A 4 -55.81 -24.68 38.40
CA SER A 4 -54.90 -23.72 37.80
C SER A 4 -55.24 -23.33 36.36
N SER A 5 -55.47 -22.04 36.12
CA SER A 5 -55.42 -21.44 34.79
C SER A 5 -53.99 -20.98 34.50
N GLU A 6 -53.18 -21.86 33.92
CA GLU A 6 -51.94 -21.47 33.27
C GLU A 6 -52.27 -20.64 32.02
N SER A 7 -52.11 -19.33 32.16
CA SER A 7 -52.21 -18.35 31.09
C SER A 7 -50.98 -18.49 30.18
N GLY A 8 -51.11 -19.32 29.15
CA GLY A 8 -50.30 -19.19 27.94
C GLY A 8 -50.72 -17.94 27.16
N PRO A 9 -49.84 -17.32 26.35
CA PRO A 9 -50.19 -16.13 25.57
C PRO A 9 -51.43 -16.43 24.73
N ASN A 10 -52.49 -15.61 24.87
CA ASN A 10 -53.77 -15.77 24.17
C ASN A 10 -53.56 -15.84 22.65
N PHE A 11 -53.38 -17.04 22.14
CA PHE A 11 -53.20 -17.33 20.72
C PHE A 11 -54.58 -17.62 20.15
N HIS A 12 -55.35 -16.57 19.86
CA HIS A 12 -56.60 -16.73 19.13
C HIS A 12 -56.27 -17.01 17.66
N LEU A 13 -56.42 -18.26 17.27
CA LEU A 13 -56.36 -18.69 15.87
C LEU A 13 -57.66 -18.25 15.18
N PRO A 14 -57.60 -17.74 13.94
CA PRO A 14 -58.80 -17.46 13.15
C PRO A 14 -59.68 -18.71 13.00
N ASP A 15 -61.00 -18.51 12.93
CA ASP A 15 -61.97 -19.61 12.78
C ASP A 15 -61.71 -20.46 11.54
N GLU A 16 -61.17 -19.85 10.47
CA GLU A 16 -60.79 -20.61 9.27
C GLU A 16 -59.69 -21.63 9.56
N ILE A 17 -58.73 -21.30 10.43
CA ILE A 17 -57.64 -22.22 10.80
C ILE A 17 -58.13 -23.27 11.80
N LEU A 18 -59.01 -22.90 12.73
CA LEU A 18 -59.62 -23.86 13.66
C LEU A 18 -60.44 -24.93 12.91
N SER A 19 -61.11 -24.54 11.81
CA SER A 19 -61.93 -25.45 11.01
C SER A 19 -61.13 -26.56 10.28
N VAL A 20 -59.83 -26.35 10.06
CA VAL A 20 -58.96 -27.28 9.35
C VAL A 20 -58.06 -28.10 10.29
N ILE A 21 -58.10 -27.83 11.59
CA ILE A 21 -57.35 -28.61 12.58
C ILE A 21 -58.09 -29.94 12.82
N PRO A 22 -57.39 -31.09 12.72
CA PRO A 22 -57.99 -32.39 13.02
C PRO A 22 -58.59 -32.41 14.42
N ILE A 23 -59.74 -33.07 14.59
CA ILE A 23 -60.40 -33.18 15.91
C ILE A 23 -59.78 -34.34 16.71
N ASP A 24 -59.18 -35.32 16.02
CA ASP A 24 -58.48 -36.44 16.63
C ASP A 24 -57.14 -35.99 17.26
N PRO A 25 -56.86 -36.31 18.54
CA PRO A 25 -55.64 -35.90 19.22
C PRO A 25 -54.34 -36.41 18.60
N TYR A 26 -54.34 -37.62 18.00
CA TYR A 26 -53.13 -38.18 17.39
C TYR A 26 -52.84 -37.50 16.03
N ASP A 27 -53.88 -37.20 15.26
CA ASP A 27 -53.75 -36.44 14.01
C ASP A 27 -53.28 -34.99 14.27
N GLN A 28 -53.70 -34.35 15.36
CA GLN A 28 -53.17 -33.05 15.78
C GLN A 28 -51.68 -33.10 16.11
N LEU A 29 -51.23 -34.16 16.79
CA LEU A 29 -49.81 -34.36 17.08
C LEU A 29 -49.00 -34.56 15.79
N ASP A 30 -49.56 -35.27 14.81
CA ASP A 30 -48.92 -35.44 13.50
C ASP A 30 -48.79 -34.12 12.74
N LEU A 31 -49.86 -33.31 12.73
CA LEU A 31 -49.85 -31.97 12.15
C LEU A 31 -48.83 -31.05 12.86
N ALA A 32 -48.81 -31.02 14.19
CA ALA A 32 -47.85 -30.23 14.96
C ALA A 32 -46.40 -30.64 14.67
N ARG A 33 -46.16 -31.95 14.56
CA ARG A 33 -44.85 -32.51 14.18
C ARG A 33 -44.45 -32.05 12.78
N LYS A 34 -45.36 -32.13 11.81
CA LYS A 34 -45.14 -31.71 10.43
C LYS A 34 -44.84 -30.21 10.33
N ILE A 35 -45.60 -29.37 11.03
CA ILE A 35 -45.35 -27.92 11.12
C ILE A 35 -43.95 -27.66 11.68
N THR A 36 -43.60 -28.33 12.78
CA THR A 36 -42.28 -28.20 13.41
C THR A 36 -41.17 -28.65 12.46
N SER A 37 -41.33 -29.79 11.78
CA SER A 37 -40.37 -30.27 10.77
C SER A 37 -40.19 -29.28 9.63
N MET A 38 -41.28 -28.69 9.12
CA MET A 38 -41.21 -27.68 8.07
C MET A 38 -40.53 -26.39 8.56
N ALA A 39 -40.83 -25.93 9.77
CA ALA A 39 -40.19 -24.77 10.38
C ALA A 39 -38.68 -24.98 10.55
N ILE A 40 -38.27 -26.16 11.03
CA ILE A 40 -36.86 -26.53 11.15
C ILE A 40 -36.21 -26.59 9.76
N ALA A 41 -36.82 -27.27 8.79
CA ALA A 41 -36.27 -27.40 7.44
C ALA A 41 -36.08 -26.01 6.76
N SER A 42 -37.06 -25.11 6.90
CA SER A 42 -36.96 -23.73 6.42
C SER A 42 -35.80 -22.98 7.07
N ARG A 43 -35.63 -23.11 8.39
CA ARG A 43 -34.52 -22.48 9.12
C ARG A 43 -33.16 -23.06 8.72
N VAL A 44 -33.07 -24.37 8.57
CA VAL A 44 -31.85 -25.07 8.11
C VAL A 44 -31.47 -24.58 6.72
N SER A 45 -32.42 -24.56 5.77
CA SER A 45 -32.17 -24.09 4.41
C SER A 45 -31.68 -22.63 4.37
N LYS A 46 -32.27 -21.76 5.19
CA LYS A 46 -31.81 -20.36 5.32
C LYS A 46 -30.37 -20.28 5.84
N LEU A 47 -30.04 -21.05 6.88
CA LEU A 47 -28.69 -21.09 7.45
C LEU A 47 -27.67 -21.65 6.46
N GLU A 48 -28.01 -22.69 5.71
CA GLU A 48 -27.15 -23.26 4.66
C GLU A 48 -26.84 -22.24 3.57
N SER A 49 -27.85 -21.49 3.12
CA SER A 49 -27.67 -20.39 2.16
C SER A 49 -26.75 -19.30 2.71
N GLU A 50 -26.94 -18.90 3.97
CA GLU A 50 -26.11 -17.89 4.61
C GLU A 50 -24.66 -18.36 4.79
N VAL A 51 -24.45 -19.61 5.21
CA VAL A 51 -23.12 -20.22 5.31
C VAL A 51 -22.45 -20.25 3.93
N GLY A 52 -23.18 -20.63 2.87
CA GLY A 52 -22.68 -20.60 1.50
C GLY A 52 -22.20 -19.21 1.09
N ARG A 53 -23.04 -18.19 1.33
CA ARG A 53 -22.70 -16.78 1.06
C ARG A 53 -21.49 -16.29 1.86
N LEU A 54 -21.40 -16.67 3.14
CA LEU A 54 -20.27 -16.30 4.00
C LEU A 54 -18.97 -16.97 3.54
N ARG A 55 -19.02 -18.25 3.15
CA ARG A 55 -17.86 -18.96 2.58
C ARG A 55 -17.37 -18.31 1.30
N GLN A 56 -18.28 -17.91 0.41
CA GLN A 56 -17.91 -17.17 -0.79
C GLN A 56 -17.22 -15.84 -0.44
N LYS A 57 -17.77 -15.07 0.50
CA LYS A 57 -17.18 -13.80 0.93
C LYS A 57 -15.79 -13.95 1.54
N VAL A 58 -15.54 -15.06 2.25
CA VAL A 58 -14.19 -15.38 2.77
C VAL A 58 -13.24 -15.65 1.61
N ASN A 59 -13.61 -16.50 0.65
CA ASN A 59 -12.78 -16.79 -0.52
C ASN A 59 -12.45 -15.53 -1.34
N ASP A 60 -13.43 -14.64 -1.55
CA ASP A 60 -13.20 -13.37 -2.25
C ASP A 60 -12.22 -12.46 -1.49
N LYS A 61 -12.28 -12.46 -0.15
CA LYS A 61 -11.33 -11.74 0.69
C LYS A 61 -9.94 -12.36 0.65
N ASP A 62 -9.82 -13.67 0.69
CA ASP A 62 -8.53 -14.37 0.60
C ASP A 62 -7.83 -14.09 -0.73
N ARG A 63 -8.59 -14.09 -1.84
CA ARG A 63 -8.08 -13.66 -3.16
C ARG A 63 -7.57 -12.23 -3.12
N LYS A 64 -8.34 -11.32 -2.51
CA LYS A 64 -7.92 -9.92 -2.41
C LYS A 64 -6.68 -9.73 -1.53
N ILE A 65 -6.57 -10.50 -0.45
CA ILE A 65 -5.37 -10.51 0.40
C ILE A 65 -4.17 -10.95 -0.44
N PHE A 66 -4.27 -12.04 -1.18
CA PHE A 66 -3.19 -12.53 -2.03
C PHE A 66 -2.74 -11.47 -3.07
N GLU A 67 -3.69 -10.85 -3.77
CA GLU A 67 -3.38 -9.76 -4.72
C GLU A 67 -2.68 -8.57 -4.04
N LEU A 68 -3.10 -8.20 -2.82
CA LEU A 68 -2.50 -7.10 -2.08
C LEU A 68 -1.08 -7.46 -1.61
N GLU A 69 -0.86 -8.69 -1.16
CA GLU A 69 0.46 -9.19 -0.76
C GLU A 69 1.43 -9.20 -1.94
N GLU A 70 0.99 -9.64 -3.12
CA GLU A 70 1.78 -9.60 -4.35
C GLU A 70 2.16 -8.16 -4.73
N ASN A 71 1.19 -7.24 -4.69
CA ASN A 71 1.43 -5.83 -4.98
C ASN A 71 2.42 -5.19 -4.00
N VAL A 72 2.28 -5.51 -2.70
CA VAL A 72 3.22 -5.03 -1.67
C VAL A 72 4.62 -5.56 -1.93
N SER A 73 4.77 -6.85 -2.24
CA SER A 73 6.06 -7.45 -2.57
C SER A 73 6.70 -6.79 -3.79
N HIS A 74 5.92 -6.55 -4.84
CA HIS A 74 6.37 -5.86 -6.05
C HIS A 74 6.83 -4.42 -5.75
N LEU A 75 6.03 -3.64 -5.01
CA LEU A 75 6.37 -2.27 -4.63
C LEU A 75 7.61 -2.22 -3.72
N GLN A 76 7.75 -3.16 -2.79
CA GLN A 76 8.93 -3.27 -1.94
C GLN A 76 10.19 -3.53 -2.77
N LYS A 77 10.12 -4.42 -3.76
CA LYS A 77 11.24 -4.68 -4.68
C LYS A 77 11.60 -3.44 -5.48
N ALA A 78 10.62 -2.80 -6.13
CA ALA A 78 10.84 -1.58 -6.91
C ALA A 78 11.46 -0.45 -6.07
N ASN A 79 10.97 -0.27 -4.83
CA ASN A 79 11.50 0.73 -3.91
C ASN A 79 12.95 0.41 -3.48
N ARG A 80 13.28 -0.86 -3.22
CA ARG A 80 14.66 -1.27 -2.92
C ARG A 80 15.59 -1.00 -4.09
N GLU A 81 15.17 -1.33 -5.31
CA GLU A 81 15.95 -1.07 -6.52
C GLU A 81 16.18 0.43 -6.74
N ALA A 82 15.12 1.24 -6.59
CA ALA A 82 15.22 2.69 -6.70
C ALA A 82 16.17 3.29 -5.65
N ASN A 83 16.09 2.83 -4.41
CA ASN A 83 16.99 3.27 -3.34
C ASN A 83 18.45 2.90 -3.62
N THR A 84 18.72 1.68 -4.12
CA THR A 84 20.08 1.28 -4.50
C THR A 84 20.63 2.15 -5.62
N ARG A 85 19.82 2.43 -6.66
CA ARG A 85 20.21 3.34 -7.75
C ARG A 85 20.48 4.76 -7.25
N LEU A 86 19.63 5.27 -6.37
CA LEU A 86 19.80 6.59 -5.78
C LEU A 86 21.09 6.69 -4.95
N LYS A 87 21.44 5.64 -4.18
CA LYS A 87 22.71 5.59 -3.45
C LYS A 87 23.92 5.65 -4.39
N ILE A 88 23.90 4.90 -5.49
CA ILE A 88 24.97 4.93 -6.50
C ILE A 88 25.11 6.34 -7.08
N ILE A 89 23.99 6.95 -7.49
CA ILE A 89 24.00 8.31 -8.06
C ILE A 89 24.55 9.33 -7.06
N ILE A 90 24.20 9.23 -5.78
CA ILE A 90 24.74 10.12 -4.74
C ILE A 90 26.26 9.95 -4.60
N GLU A 91 26.74 8.71 -4.56
CA GLU A 91 28.17 8.42 -4.44
C GLU A 91 28.95 8.97 -5.64
N ASP A 92 28.43 8.77 -6.86
CA ASP A 92 29.04 9.28 -8.07
C ASP A 92 29.01 10.82 -8.12
N ASN A 93 27.92 11.45 -7.66
CA ASN A 93 27.85 12.89 -7.57
C ASN A 93 28.89 13.45 -6.57
N MET A 94 29.11 12.78 -5.43
CA MET A 94 30.16 13.15 -4.48
C MET A 94 31.56 13.04 -5.11
N LYS A 95 31.83 11.98 -5.88
CA LYS A 95 33.10 11.82 -6.60
C LYS A 95 33.30 12.97 -7.60
N LEU A 96 32.30 13.26 -8.42
CA LEU A 96 32.34 14.36 -9.39
C LEU A 96 32.51 15.72 -8.72
N ALA A 97 31.88 15.96 -7.56
CA ALA A 97 32.05 17.19 -6.81
C ALA A 97 33.49 17.37 -6.31
N ASN A 98 34.11 16.30 -5.80
CA ASN A 98 35.51 16.31 -5.37
C ASN A 98 36.47 16.56 -6.54
N GLU A 99 36.23 15.93 -7.69
CA GLU A 99 37.01 16.15 -8.91
C GLU A 99 36.89 17.60 -9.40
N ARG A 100 35.67 18.15 -9.43
CA ARG A 100 35.42 19.55 -9.77
C ARG A 100 36.21 20.49 -8.85
N ASP A 101 36.21 20.24 -7.55
CA ASP A 101 36.91 21.10 -6.58
C ASP A 101 38.43 21.01 -6.76
N SER A 102 38.96 19.82 -7.01
CA SER A 102 40.37 19.61 -7.37
C SER A 102 40.76 20.39 -8.65
N LEU A 103 39.95 20.28 -9.71
CA LEU A 103 40.17 21.00 -10.96
C LEU A 103 40.08 22.52 -10.77
N ALA A 104 39.19 23.01 -9.91
CA ALA A 104 39.09 24.43 -9.60
C ALA A 104 40.36 24.96 -8.90
N VAL A 105 40.94 24.18 -7.99
CA VAL A 105 42.23 24.52 -7.35
C VAL A 105 43.35 24.57 -8.38
N ILE A 106 43.43 23.57 -9.26
CA ILE A 106 44.43 23.50 -10.33
C ILE A 106 44.29 24.71 -11.27
N THR A 107 43.07 25.01 -11.72
CA THR A 107 42.78 26.16 -12.59
C THR A 107 43.22 27.49 -11.96
N LYS A 108 42.94 27.69 -10.67
CA LYS A 108 43.41 28.88 -9.93
C LYS A 108 44.93 28.95 -9.84
N LYS A 109 45.62 27.81 -9.67
CA LYS A 109 47.08 27.76 -9.66
C LYS A 109 47.66 28.13 -11.02
N LEU A 110 47.19 27.50 -12.10
CA LEU A 110 47.63 27.82 -13.46
C LEU A 110 47.37 29.29 -13.81
N GLY A 111 46.22 29.84 -13.41
CA GLY A 111 45.92 31.27 -13.61
C GLY A 111 46.95 32.19 -12.95
N ARG A 112 47.38 31.87 -11.71
CA ARG A 112 48.44 32.62 -11.03
C ARG A 112 49.79 32.47 -11.73
N ASP A 113 50.14 31.25 -12.16
CA ASP A 113 51.43 31.01 -12.82
C ASP A 113 51.49 31.67 -14.19
N LEU A 114 50.39 31.68 -14.95
CA LEU A 114 50.28 32.44 -16.20
C LEU A 114 50.46 33.94 -15.98
N ALA A 115 49.85 34.51 -14.93
CA ALA A 115 50.02 35.92 -14.59
C ALA A 115 51.48 36.28 -14.28
N LYS A 116 52.22 35.39 -13.58
CA LYS A 116 53.66 35.57 -13.35
C LYS A 116 54.44 35.57 -14.65
N VAL A 117 54.18 34.62 -15.56
CA VAL A 117 54.86 34.56 -16.86
C VAL A 117 54.61 35.84 -17.65
N ARG A 118 53.37 36.32 -17.69
CA ARG A 118 53.03 37.61 -18.33
C ARG A 118 53.79 38.78 -17.73
N PHE A 119 53.94 38.82 -16.40
CA PHE A 119 54.72 39.84 -15.74
C PHE A 119 56.20 39.80 -16.17
N PHE A 120 56.81 38.62 -16.21
CA PHE A 120 58.19 38.46 -16.68
C PHE A 120 58.37 38.87 -18.15
N GLU A 121 57.42 38.54 -19.02
CA GLU A 121 57.43 38.98 -20.43
C GLU A 121 57.46 40.51 -20.53
N ILE A 122 56.56 41.20 -19.82
CA ILE A 122 56.49 42.68 -19.81
C ILE A 122 57.78 43.28 -19.26
N LEU A 123 58.30 42.74 -18.15
CA LEU A 123 59.53 43.22 -17.52
C LEU A 123 60.72 43.12 -18.49
N ILE A 124 60.87 41.99 -19.19
CA ILE A 124 61.94 41.80 -20.19
C ILE A 124 61.83 42.83 -21.32
N VAL A 125 60.61 43.10 -21.81
CA VAL A 125 60.37 44.12 -22.85
C VAL A 125 60.78 45.51 -22.34
N MET A 126 60.42 45.88 -21.11
CA MET A 126 60.82 47.16 -20.51
C MET A 126 62.35 47.29 -20.40
N ILE A 127 63.03 46.25 -19.90
CA ILE A 127 64.49 46.25 -19.74
C ILE A 127 65.19 46.40 -21.11
N LYS A 128 64.75 45.65 -22.13
CA LYS A 128 65.30 45.76 -23.50
C LYS A 128 65.12 47.16 -24.08
N THR A 129 63.96 47.79 -23.83
CA THR A 129 63.66 49.15 -24.31
C THR A 129 64.55 50.18 -23.61
N HIS A 130 64.71 50.06 -22.29
CA HIS A 130 65.57 50.94 -21.51
C HIS A 130 67.04 50.82 -21.92
N PHE A 131 67.57 49.59 -22.09
CA PHE A 131 68.94 49.39 -22.53
C PHE A 131 69.18 49.93 -23.95
N SER A 132 68.22 49.75 -24.86
CA SER A 132 68.29 50.31 -26.22
C SER A 132 68.31 51.84 -26.21
N PHE A 133 67.56 52.47 -25.31
CA PHE A 133 67.58 53.92 -25.12
C PHE A 133 68.95 54.41 -24.60
N TYR A 134 69.52 53.72 -23.60
CA TYR A 134 70.85 54.04 -23.06
C TYR A 134 71.98 53.84 -24.06
N LEU A 135 71.87 52.87 -24.98
CA LEU A 135 72.87 52.62 -26.02
C LEU A 135 72.78 53.64 -27.18
N TRP A 136 71.69 54.40 -27.27
CA TRP A 136 71.44 55.39 -28.33
C TRP A 136 71.71 56.84 -27.88
N LEU A 137 72.03 57.04 -26.59
CA LEU A 137 72.53 58.31 -26.02
C LEU A 137 74.07 58.29 -25.96
#